data_AF-A0A838QK15-F1
#
_entry.id   AF-A0A838QK15-F1
#
_cell.length_a   1.000
_cell.length_b   1.000
_cell.length_c   1.000
_cell.angle_alpha   90.00
_cell.angle_beta   90.00
_cell.angle_gamma   90.00
#
_symmetry.space_group_name_H-M   'P 1'
#
loop_
_entity.id
_entity.type
_entity.pdbx_description
1 polymer ?
#
loop_
_entity_poly.entity_id
_entity_poly.type
_entity_poly.pdbx_seq_one_letter_code
_entity_poly.pdbx_strand_id
1 'polypeptide(L)'
;LTMSDYAYSLSRPLTQGVRTIRLANTGPQEHHVFIQRMVPGTKLSDIAAHRAARAKERAAGVPDSLSKLKPPQIPVMGLTRMSPGEVAFITLSLQRGGYRLFCLVPDTRDGKPHTAHGMDQVITVQ
;
A
#
# COMPACT_ATOMS: atom_id res chain seq x y z
N LEU A 1 -9.82 -8.89 4.14
CA LEU A 1 -8.78 -8.73 3.12
C LEU A 1 -7.84 -9.91 3.26
N THR A 2 -7.64 -10.62 2.17
CA THR A 2 -6.74 -11.77 2.09
C THR A 2 -5.51 -11.36 1.31
N MET A 3 -4.34 -11.76 1.81
CA MET A 3 -3.05 -11.62 1.14
C MET A 3 -2.61 -13.00 0.70
N SER A 4 -2.35 -13.13 -0.59
CA SER A 4 -1.70 -14.29 -1.20
C SER A 4 -0.45 -13.81 -1.93
N ASP A 5 0.37 -14.74 -2.41
CA ASP A 5 1.54 -14.37 -3.20
C ASP A 5 1.14 -13.45 -4.35
N TYR A 6 1.69 -12.24 -4.27
CA TYR A 6 1.58 -11.16 -5.24
C TYR A 6 0.19 -10.51 -5.40
N ALA A 7 -0.78 -10.80 -4.54
CA ALA A 7 -2.14 -10.29 -4.70
C ALA A 7 -2.86 -9.98 -3.39
N TYR A 8 -3.82 -9.06 -3.49
CA TYR A 8 -4.82 -8.79 -2.46
C TYR A 8 -6.20 -9.20 -2.94
N SER A 9 -7.01 -9.74 -2.05
CA SER A 9 -8.42 -10.01 -2.31
C SER A 9 -9.32 -9.42 -1.22
N LEU A 10 -10.37 -8.73 -1.65
CA LEU A 10 -11.40 -8.20 -0.78
C LEU A 10 -12.59 -9.17 -0.78
N SER A 11 -13.01 -9.62 0.41
CA SER A 11 -14.22 -10.45 0.55
C SER A 11 -15.51 -9.68 0.28
N ARG A 12 -15.45 -8.34 0.33
CA ARG A 12 -16.52 -7.41 -0.03
C ARG A 12 -15.91 -6.02 -0.30
N PRO A 13 -16.57 -5.16 -1.10
CA PRO A 13 -16.15 -3.76 -1.24
C PRO A 13 -16.03 -3.06 0.12
N LEU A 14 -15.05 -2.17 0.25
CA LEU A 14 -14.92 -1.32 1.44
C LEU A 14 -15.84 -0.12 1.31
N THR A 15 -16.46 0.28 2.41
CA THR A 15 -17.36 1.44 2.49
C THR A 15 -16.84 2.49 3.46
N GLN A 16 -17.22 3.75 3.25
CA GLN A 16 -16.83 4.88 4.09
C GLN A 16 -17.26 4.73 5.55
N GLY A 17 -16.52 5.40 6.45
CA GLY A 17 -16.70 5.38 7.90
C GLY A 17 -15.63 4.57 8.62
N VAL A 18 -15.82 4.39 9.92
CA VAL A 18 -14.93 3.54 10.73
C VAL A 18 -15.20 2.07 10.39
N ARG A 19 -14.15 1.35 10.01
CA ARG A 19 -14.20 -0.05 9.57
C ARG A 19 -13.12 -0.86 10.25
N THR A 20 -13.52 -1.96 10.86
CA THR A 20 -12.59 -3.02 11.25
C THR A 20 -12.46 -4.01 10.11
N ILE A 21 -11.24 -4.18 9.61
CA ILE A 21 -10.91 -5.06 8.50
C ILE A 21 -10.11 -6.23 9.06
N ARG A 22 -10.62 -7.45 8.89
CA ARG A 22 -9.85 -8.68 9.11
C ARG A 22 -8.84 -8.85 7.98
N LEU A 23 -7.58 -8.98 8.33
CA LEU A 23 -6.46 -9.30 7.44
C LEU A 23 -6.08 -10.76 7.66
N ALA A 24 -5.77 -11.48 6.59
CA ALA A 24 -5.25 -12.84 6.69
C ALA A 24 -4.17 -13.05 5.64
N ASN A 25 -3.03 -13.60 6.06
CA ASN A 25 -2.04 -14.12 5.14
C ASN A 25 -2.38 -15.59 4.84
N THR A 26 -2.83 -15.88 3.62
CA THR A 26 -3.10 -17.24 3.14
C THR A 26 -2.07 -17.72 2.13
N GLY A 27 -1.03 -16.91 1.87
CA GLY A 27 0.09 -17.27 1.02
C GLY A 27 1.20 -18.01 1.78
N PRO A 28 2.12 -18.67 1.06
CA PRO A 28 3.27 -19.34 1.65
C PRO A 28 4.40 -18.38 2.07
N GLN A 29 4.39 -17.13 1.60
CA GLN A 29 5.40 -16.13 1.98
C GLN A 29 4.86 -15.15 3.04
N GLU A 30 5.77 -14.42 3.69
CA GLU A 30 5.37 -13.26 4.49
C GLU A 30 4.72 -12.21 3.61
N HIS A 31 3.66 -11.58 4.10
CA HIS A 31 2.98 -10.49 3.42
C HIS A 31 2.68 -9.35 4.38
N HIS A 32 2.68 -8.13 3.89
CA HIS A 32 2.15 -7.00 4.64
C HIS A 32 1.14 -6.23 3.79
N VAL A 33 0.48 -5.24 4.39
CA VAL A 33 -0.36 -4.30 3.64
C VAL A 33 -0.09 -2.87 4.10
N PHE A 34 0.44 -2.06 3.19
CA PHE A 34 0.38 -0.60 3.32
C PHE A 34 -0.86 -0.08 2.61
N ILE A 35 -1.54 0.88 3.25
CA ILE A 35 -2.79 1.47 2.77
C ILE A 35 -2.58 2.98 2.65
N GLN A 36 -2.66 3.48 1.41
CA GLN A 36 -2.53 4.89 1.08
C GLN A 36 -3.80 5.39 0.41
N ARG A 37 -4.39 6.46 0.91
CA ARG A 37 -5.46 7.14 0.18
C ARG A 37 -4.86 7.91 -0.98
N MET A 38 -5.40 7.75 -2.17
CA MET A 38 -4.94 8.46 -3.35
C MET A 38 -5.61 9.85 -3.41
N VAL A 39 -4.85 10.85 -3.83
CA VAL A 39 -5.43 12.16 -4.16
C VAL A 39 -6.36 11.97 -5.37
N PRO A 40 -7.58 12.56 -5.39
CA PRO A 40 -8.50 12.40 -6.51
C PRO A 40 -7.84 12.70 -7.86
N GLY A 41 -8.06 11.83 -8.85
CA GLY A 41 -7.52 11.97 -10.21
C GLY A 41 -6.09 11.44 -10.41
N THR A 42 -5.41 10.99 -9.35
CA THR A 42 -4.04 10.45 -9.47
C THR A 42 -4.01 8.99 -9.93
N LYS A 43 -2.94 8.63 -10.63
CA LYS A 43 -2.62 7.28 -11.12
C LYS A 43 -1.41 6.71 -10.37
N LEU A 44 -1.21 5.38 -10.45
CA LEU A 44 0.00 4.74 -9.91
C LEU A 44 1.29 5.31 -10.53
N SER A 45 1.25 5.71 -11.80
CA SER A 45 2.36 6.37 -12.49
C SER A 45 2.77 7.68 -11.82
N ASP A 46 1.82 8.44 -11.25
CA ASP A 46 2.11 9.70 -10.58
C ASP A 46 2.86 9.46 -9.27
N ILE A 47 2.51 8.38 -8.56
CA ILE A 47 3.23 7.93 -7.36
C ILE A 47 4.66 7.53 -7.73
N ALA A 48 4.86 6.78 -8.81
CA ALA A 48 6.18 6.40 -9.29
C ALA A 48 7.02 7.62 -9.69
N ALA A 49 6.45 8.56 -10.44
CA ALA A 49 7.10 9.81 -10.84
C ALA A 49 7.47 10.67 -9.62
N HIS A 50 6.56 10.82 -8.66
CA HIS A 50 6.82 11.54 -7.41
C HIS A 50 7.97 10.88 -6.62
N ARG A 51 8.00 9.55 -6.51
CA ARG A 51 9.10 8.83 -5.84
C ARG A 51 10.44 9.07 -6.54
N ALA A 52 10.47 9.01 -7.87
CA ALA A 52 11.68 9.27 -8.63
C ALA A 52 12.17 10.71 -8.45
N ALA A 53 11.25 11.70 -8.47
CA ALA A 53 11.57 13.09 -8.22
C ALA A 53 12.10 13.33 -6.79
N ARG A 54 11.47 12.71 -5.78
CA ARG A 54 11.98 12.75 -4.38
C ARG A 54 13.35 12.09 -4.24
N ALA A 55 13.63 11.00 -4.96
CA ALA A 55 14.94 10.38 -4.94
C ALA A 55 16.03 11.34 -5.47
N LYS A 56 15.73 12.10 -6.52
CA LYS A 56 16.62 13.14 -7.05
C LYS A 56 16.85 14.27 -6.04
N GLU A 57 15.78 14.80 -5.42
CA GLU A 57 15.90 15.84 -4.38
C GLU A 57 16.77 15.36 -3.20
N ARG A 58 16.59 14.11 -2.73
CA ARG A 58 17.40 13.53 -1.66
C ARG A 58 18.87 13.34 -2.05
N ALA A 59 19.14 12.89 -3.28
CA ALA A 59 20.50 12.79 -3.79
C ALA A 59 21.20 14.15 -3.88
N ALA A 60 20.44 15.23 -4.07
CA ALA A 60 20.91 16.62 -4.00
C ALA A 60 20.96 17.21 -2.58
N GLY A 61 20.72 16.40 -1.54
CA GLY A 61 20.77 16.83 -0.13
C GLY A 61 19.54 17.60 0.35
N VAL A 62 18.44 17.63 -0.41
CA VAL A 62 17.20 18.31 0.00
C VAL A 62 16.42 17.42 0.97
N PRO A 63 16.29 17.79 2.26
CA PRO A 63 15.54 17.00 3.24
C PRO A 63 14.03 17.00 2.94
N ASP A 64 13.32 16.02 3.49
CA ASP A 64 11.86 15.88 3.32
C ASP A 64 11.09 17.15 3.75
N SER A 65 11.57 17.83 4.79
CA SER A 65 10.96 19.07 5.30
C SER A 65 11.06 20.28 4.37
N LEU A 66 11.97 20.26 3.39
CA LEU A 66 12.19 21.37 2.44
C LEU A 66 11.67 21.04 1.03
N SER A 67 11.15 19.83 0.80
CA SER A 67 10.56 19.47 -0.49
C SER A 67 9.30 20.29 -0.77
N LYS A 68 9.20 20.80 -2.00
CA LYS A 68 7.97 21.43 -2.50
C LYS A 68 7.09 20.45 -3.30
N LEU A 69 7.54 19.22 -3.50
CA LEU A 69 6.79 18.21 -4.23
C LEU A 69 5.56 17.79 -3.41
N LYS A 70 4.39 17.90 -4.02
CA LYS A 70 3.14 17.46 -3.38
C LYS A 70 2.98 15.95 -3.61
N PRO A 71 2.84 15.13 -2.56
CA PRO A 71 2.64 13.71 -2.72
C PRO A 71 1.25 13.44 -3.33
N PRO A 72 1.14 12.59 -4.36
CA PRO A 72 -0.15 12.18 -4.94
C PRO A 72 -0.95 11.22 -4.04
N GLN A 73 -0.52 11.01 -2.80
CA GLN A 73 -1.14 10.11 -1.84
C GLN A 73 -1.02 10.63 -0.40
N ILE A 74 -1.96 10.23 0.44
CA ILE A 74 -2.00 10.48 1.87
C ILE A 74 -1.77 9.12 2.57
N PRO A 75 -0.74 8.97 3.41
CA PRO A 75 -0.56 7.77 4.22
C PRO A 75 -1.75 7.62 5.17
N VAL A 76 -2.38 6.44 5.18
CA VAL A 76 -3.50 6.16 6.10
C VAL A 76 -3.05 5.19 7.18
N MET A 77 -2.45 4.06 6.79
CA MET A 77 -1.95 3.05 7.71
C MET A 77 -0.98 2.09 7.02
N GLY A 78 -0.17 1.37 7.80
CA GLY A 78 0.50 0.16 7.37
C GLY A 78 0.44 -0.88 8.48
N LEU A 79 0.24 -2.15 8.12
CA LEU A 79 0.57 -3.24 9.02
C LEU A 79 1.98 -3.73 8.70
N THR A 80 2.71 -4.16 9.73
CA THR A 80 3.99 -4.87 9.56
C THR A 80 3.79 -6.23 8.88
N ARG A 81 4.89 -6.96 8.66
CA ARG A 81 4.89 -8.32 8.08
C ARG A 81 4.02 -9.29 8.87
N MET A 82 3.24 -10.08 8.15
CA MET A 82 2.47 -11.21 8.66
C MET A 82 3.05 -12.51 8.09
N SER A 83 3.38 -13.45 8.96
CA SER A 83 3.79 -14.80 8.62
C SER A 83 2.64 -15.59 7.98
N PRO A 84 2.91 -16.69 7.25
CA PRO A 84 1.88 -17.56 6.70
C PRO A 84 0.88 -18.03 7.77
N GLY A 85 -0.42 -17.93 7.46
CA GLY A 85 -1.51 -18.34 8.36
C GLY A 85 -1.90 -17.30 9.41
N GLU A 86 -1.14 -16.22 9.58
CA GLU A 86 -1.48 -15.19 10.57
C GLU A 86 -2.75 -14.41 10.19
N VAL A 87 -3.43 -13.95 11.23
CA VAL A 87 -4.65 -13.16 11.15
C VAL A 87 -4.49 -11.93 12.04
N ALA A 88 -4.84 -10.77 11.49
CA ALA A 88 -4.83 -9.51 12.22
C ALA A 88 -6.13 -8.74 11.96
N PHE A 89 -6.42 -7.77 12.81
CA PHE A 89 -7.55 -6.85 12.63
C PHE A 89 -7.02 -5.43 12.69
N ILE A 90 -7.40 -4.61 11.71
CA ILE A 90 -7.08 -3.18 11.71
C ILE A 90 -8.36 -2.37 11.69
N THR A 91 -8.39 -1.26 12.43
CA THR A 91 -9.50 -0.31 12.41
C THR A 91 -9.05 0.95 11.71
N LEU A 92 -9.78 1.33 10.66
CA LEU A 92 -9.49 2.50 9.83
C LEU A 92 -10.71 3.42 9.75
N SER A 93 -10.47 4.73 9.73
CA SER A 93 -11.48 5.70 9.30
C SER A 93 -11.33 5.92 7.80
N LEU A 94 -12.28 5.41 7.01
CA LEU A 94 -12.23 5.44 5.55
C LEU A 94 -13.14 6.54 4.99
N GLN A 95 -12.59 7.36 4.09
CA GLN A 95 -13.36 8.25 3.23
C GLN A 95 -13.57 7.60 1.85
N ARG A 96 -14.63 8.01 1.13
CA ARG A 96 -14.81 7.64 -0.28
C ARG A 96 -13.58 8.06 -1.11
N GLY A 97 -13.22 7.22 -2.08
CA GLY A 97 -12.12 7.49 -3.02
C GLY A 97 -11.23 6.28 -3.30
N GLY A 98 -10.17 6.51 -4.08
CA GLY A 98 -9.18 5.50 -4.42
C GLY A 98 -8.17 5.28 -3.30
N TYR A 99 -7.77 4.02 -3.08
CA TYR A 99 -6.74 3.63 -2.14
C TYR A 99 -5.77 2.66 -2.82
N ARG A 100 -4.47 2.88 -2.60
CA ARG A 100 -3.41 1.96 -3.02
C ARG A 100 -3.08 1.01 -1.87
N LEU A 101 -3.04 -0.28 -2.18
CA LEU A 101 -2.57 -1.36 -1.33
C LEU A 101 -1.26 -1.90 -1.91
N PHE A 102 -0.19 -1.98 -1.13
CA PHE A 102 1.10 -2.43 -1.68
C PHE A 102 1.97 -3.19 -0.68
N CYS A 103 2.67 -4.21 -1.18
CA CYS A 103 3.61 -5.05 -0.41
C CYS A 103 5.07 -4.83 -0.85
N LEU A 104 5.96 -4.59 0.12
CA LEU A 104 7.39 -4.34 -0.08
C LEU A 104 8.25 -5.47 0.50
N VAL A 105 7.62 -6.56 0.96
CA VAL A 105 8.35 -7.75 1.40
C VAL A 105 9.17 -8.28 0.23
N PRO A 106 10.48 -8.52 0.40
CA PRO A 106 11.30 -9.19 -0.59
C PRO A 106 10.80 -10.60 -0.84
N ASP A 107 10.66 -10.96 -2.11
CA ASP A 107 10.31 -12.31 -2.53
C ASP A 107 11.42 -13.29 -2.15
N THR A 108 11.03 -14.45 -1.62
CA THR A 108 11.97 -15.49 -1.17
C THR A 108 12.76 -16.14 -2.31
N ARG A 109 12.33 -16.00 -3.58
CA ARG A 109 12.98 -16.61 -4.74
C ARG A 109 13.98 -15.66 -5.39
N ASP A 110 13.61 -14.41 -5.61
CA ASP A 110 14.46 -13.44 -6.36
C ASP A 110 14.87 -12.18 -5.59
N GLY A 111 14.44 -12.05 -4.33
CA GLY A 111 14.77 -10.91 -3.46
C GLY A 111 14.12 -9.59 -3.86
N LYS A 112 13.34 -9.52 -4.96
CA LYS A 112 12.65 -8.30 -5.36
C LYS A 112 11.41 -8.08 -4.49
N PRO A 113 11.02 -6.82 -4.21
CA PRO A 113 9.81 -6.57 -3.44
C PRO A 113 8.59 -7.15 -4.17
N HIS A 114 7.60 -7.67 -3.44
CA HIS A 114 6.37 -8.23 -4.03
C HIS A 114 5.60 -7.26 -4.94
N THR A 115 5.74 -5.93 -4.76
CA THR A 115 5.25 -4.94 -5.74
C THR A 115 5.82 -5.14 -7.14
N ALA A 116 7.06 -5.62 -7.29
CA ALA A 116 7.67 -5.91 -8.59
C ALA A 116 7.03 -7.13 -9.28
N HIS A 117 6.34 -7.96 -8.51
CA HIS A 117 5.59 -9.14 -8.98
C HIS A 117 4.07 -8.86 -9.11
N GLY A 118 3.63 -7.63 -8.84
CA GLY A 118 2.24 -7.20 -9.02
C GLY A 118 1.45 -6.93 -7.73
N MET A 119 2.06 -7.05 -6.54
CA MET A 119 1.38 -6.80 -5.26
C MET A 119 1.23 -5.30 -4.94
N ASP A 120 0.68 -4.56 -5.90
CA ASP A 120 0.43 -3.13 -5.88
C ASP A 120 -0.90 -2.85 -6.58
N GLN A 121 -1.97 -2.69 -5.79
CA GLN A 121 -3.34 -2.65 -6.28
C GLN A 121 -4.03 -1.35 -5.87
N VAL A 122 -4.83 -0.79 -6.77
CA VAL A 122 -5.78 0.27 -6.44
C VAL A 122 -7.16 -0.33 -6.19
N ILE A 123 -7.78 0.05 -5.08
CA ILE A 123 -9.17 -0.27 -4.74
C ILE A 123 -9.97 1.02 -4.55
N THR A 124 -11.29 0.93 -4.67
CA THR A 124 -12.20 2.04 -4.40
C THR A 124 -12.95 1.79 -3.11
N VAL A 125 -12.93 2.77 -2.20
CA VAL A 125 -13.86 2.83 -1.07
C VAL A 125 -15.12 3.55 -1.52
N GLN A 126 -16.26 2.88 -1.34
CA GLN A 126 -17.60 3.33 -1.70
C GLN A 126 -18.29 4.10 -0.58
#